data_AF-A0A7K0E9Y7-F1
#
_entry.id   AF-A0A7K0E9Y7-F1
#
_cell.length_a   1.000
_cell.length_b   1.000
_cell.length_c   1.000
_cell.angle_alpha   90.00
_cell.angle_beta   90.00
_cell.angle_gamma   90.00
#
_symmetry.space_group_name_H-M   'P 1'
#
loop_
_entity.id
_entity.type
_entity.pdbx_description
1 polymer ?
#
loop_
_entity_poly.entity_id
_entity_poly.type
_entity_poly.pdbx_seq_one_letter_code
_entity_poly.pdbx_strand_id
1 'polypeptide(L)'
;MNDMEIVRDNVIACAASNKNDDRTSVFLYPRIGATNIRYFETRSASSDKNDFSEYDEFEVITQDVFNGYLKKIETRVDEGTWVIVTFEDEGKMHLCNPIRIKKDSKPTINLQDSITVTNIASTMPTFSWEQGVYDDTVIYFEVVSDAQNNLLSGTYTEERTFQYYNTNNVVLNVTRETPPQLDYNLNYNFTLMGVSEDNWVNLFIEMPFVLDEN
;
A
#
# COMPACT_ATOMS: atom_id res chain seq x y z
N MET A 1 -3.14 -34.19 -8.43
CA MET A 1 -2.94 -32.73 -8.52
C MET A 1 -2.11 -32.38 -7.31
N ASN A 2 -0.97 -31.71 -7.45
CA ASN A 2 -0.18 -31.32 -6.28
C ASN A 2 -1.03 -30.32 -5.49
N ASP A 3 -1.40 -30.69 -4.27
CA ASP A 3 -1.96 -29.75 -3.29
C ASP A 3 -0.87 -28.72 -3.00
N MET A 4 -1.00 -27.54 -3.62
CA MET A 4 -0.11 -26.41 -3.37
C MET A 4 -0.34 -25.94 -1.92
N GLU A 5 0.73 -25.81 -1.16
CA GLU A 5 0.64 -25.32 0.23
C GLU A 5 0.11 -23.88 0.23
N ILE A 6 -0.92 -23.62 1.04
CA ILE A 6 -1.49 -22.28 1.22
C ILE A 6 -0.89 -21.66 2.48
N VAL A 7 -0.23 -20.51 2.32
CA VAL A 7 0.34 -19.72 3.40
C VAL A 7 -0.48 -18.44 3.57
N ARG A 8 -1.15 -18.32 4.72
CA ARG A 8 -2.06 -17.20 5.03
C ARG A 8 -1.31 -16.03 5.65
N ASP A 9 -1.93 -14.86 5.59
CA ASP A 9 -1.52 -13.60 6.23
C ASP A 9 -0.10 -13.18 5.83
N ASN A 10 0.28 -13.50 4.58
CA ASN A 10 1.66 -13.46 4.12
C ASN A 10 1.85 -12.66 2.82
N VAL A 11 0.79 -11.99 2.39
CA VAL A 11 0.79 -10.98 1.35
C VAL A 11 0.38 -9.65 1.98
N ILE A 12 1.22 -8.63 1.80
CA ILE A 12 0.91 -7.26 2.21
C ILE A 12 0.03 -6.65 1.12
N ALA A 13 -1.23 -6.40 1.45
CA ALA A 13 -2.19 -5.79 0.54
C ALA A 13 -3.16 -4.88 1.30
N CYS A 14 -3.61 -3.82 0.65
CA CYS A 14 -4.61 -2.89 1.16
C CYS A 14 -5.53 -2.42 0.03
N ALA A 15 -6.71 -1.91 0.37
CA ALA A 15 -7.68 -1.40 -0.60
C ALA A 15 -8.09 0.03 -0.29
N ALA A 16 -8.31 0.81 -1.33
CA ALA A 16 -8.68 2.22 -1.27
C ALA A 16 -9.86 2.51 -2.21
N SER A 17 -10.63 3.55 -1.92
CA SER A 17 -11.48 4.16 -2.95
C SER A 17 -10.62 4.71 -4.07
N ASN A 18 -11.05 4.50 -5.32
CA ASN A 18 -10.42 5.18 -6.43
C ASN A 18 -10.70 6.69 -6.35
N LYS A 19 -9.72 7.51 -6.71
CA LYS A 19 -9.83 8.98 -6.67
C LYS A 19 -10.80 9.51 -7.74
N ASN A 20 -10.91 8.83 -8.87
CA ASN A 20 -11.53 9.38 -10.08
C ASN A 20 -12.87 8.75 -10.43
N ASP A 21 -13.19 7.58 -9.87
CA ASP A 21 -14.42 6.86 -10.16
C ASP A 21 -14.88 5.98 -8.99
N ASP A 22 -15.94 5.19 -9.21
CA ASP A 22 -16.60 4.31 -8.24
C ASP A 22 -15.88 2.96 -8.02
N ARG A 23 -14.66 2.82 -8.54
CA ARG A 23 -13.85 1.60 -8.38
C ARG A 23 -13.14 1.58 -7.04
N THR A 24 -12.66 0.39 -6.72
CA THR A 24 -11.71 0.14 -5.64
C THR A 24 -10.33 -0.11 -6.25
N SER A 25 -9.32 0.51 -5.68
CA SER A 25 -7.91 0.23 -5.95
C SER A 25 -7.38 -0.71 -4.89
N VAL A 26 -6.96 -1.91 -5.29
CA VAL A 26 -6.32 -2.88 -4.39
C VAL A 26 -4.82 -2.87 -4.68
N PHE A 27 -4.02 -2.48 -3.71
CA PHE A 27 -2.56 -2.46 -3.78
C PHE A 27 -2.01 -3.72 -3.13
N LEU A 28 -0.96 -4.30 -3.73
CA LEU A 28 -0.22 -5.40 -3.14
C LEU A 28 1.27 -5.27 -3.36
N TYR A 29 2.05 -5.78 -2.41
CA TYR A 29 3.49 -5.99 -2.54
C TYR A 29 3.78 -7.44 -2.93
N PRO A 30 4.06 -7.74 -4.21
CA PRO A 30 4.56 -9.05 -4.59
C PRO A 30 6.02 -9.22 -4.17
N ARG A 31 6.37 -10.39 -3.65
CA ARG A 31 7.77 -10.77 -3.46
C ARG A 31 8.51 -10.88 -4.79
N ILE A 32 9.83 -10.74 -4.75
CA ILE A 32 10.67 -10.91 -5.94
C ILE A 32 10.45 -12.31 -6.49
N GLY A 33 10.10 -12.42 -7.78
CA GLY A 33 9.84 -13.70 -8.42
C GLY A 33 8.41 -14.23 -8.24
N ALA A 34 7.55 -13.53 -7.49
CA ALA A 34 6.15 -13.90 -7.36
C ALA A 34 5.44 -13.88 -8.73
N THR A 35 4.61 -14.89 -8.96
CA THR A 35 3.85 -15.08 -10.19
C THR A 35 2.38 -15.34 -9.89
N ASN A 36 1.55 -15.44 -10.94
CA ASN A 36 0.17 -15.90 -10.83
C ASN A 36 -0.63 -15.12 -9.77
N ILE A 37 -0.63 -13.79 -9.91
CA ILE A 37 -1.42 -12.92 -9.04
C ILE A 37 -2.90 -13.15 -9.36
N ARG A 38 -3.70 -13.48 -8.34
CA ARG A 38 -5.13 -13.74 -8.45
C ARG A 38 -5.90 -12.91 -7.44
N TYR A 39 -7.17 -12.68 -7.73
CA TYR A 39 -8.03 -11.82 -6.94
C TYR A 39 -9.39 -12.49 -6.75
N PHE A 40 -9.89 -12.38 -5.53
CA PHE A 40 -11.07 -13.08 -5.06
C PHE A 40 -11.99 -12.14 -4.29
N GLU A 41 -13.29 -12.35 -4.42
CA GLU A 41 -14.31 -11.61 -3.69
C GLU A 41 -15.29 -12.59 -3.03
N THR A 42 -15.78 -12.26 -1.83
CA THR A 42 -16.89 -13.00 -1.23
C THR A 42 -18.18 -12.81 -2.02
N ARG A 43 -19.00 -13.86 -2.09
CA ARG A 43 -20.33 -13.83 -2.74
C ARG A 43 -21.30 -12.78 -2.20
N SER A 44 -21.11 -12.33 -0.96
CA SER A 44 -21.94 -11.28 -0.37
C SER A 44 -21.24 -10.53 0.76
N ALA A 45 -21.73 -9.33 1.08
CA ALA A 45 -21.25 -8.55 2.23
C ALA A 45 -21.50 -9.21 3.60
N SER A 46 -22.35 -10.24 3.68
CA SER A 46 -22.63 -11.01 4.90
C SER A 46 -21.82 -12.31 5.00
N SER A 47 -21.00 -12.62 3.99
CA SER A 47 -20.15 -13.82 3.97
C SER A 47 -19.12 -13.78 5.11
N ASP A 48 -18.78 -14.95 5.64
CA ASP A 48 -17.71 -15.07 6.64
C ASP A 48 -16.36 -14.87 5.94
N LYS A 49 -15.64 -13.82 6.34
CA LYS A 49 -14.33 -13.49 5.78
C LYS A 49 -13.32 -14.63 5.87
N ASN A 50 -13.50 -15.54 6.83
CA ASN A 50 -12.60 -16.66 7.08
C ASN A 50 -13.02 -17.96 6.38
N ASP A 51 -14.20 -17.99 5.75
CA ASP A 51 -14.64 -19.13 4.94
C ASP A 51 -14.22 -18.92 3.47
N PHE A 52 -13.05 -19.45 3.13
CA PHE A 52 -12.50 -19.36 1.78
C PHE A 52 -13.35 -20.06 0.71
N SER A 53 -14.33 -20.90 1.09
CA SER A 53 -15.26 -21.51 0.14
C SER A 53 -16.36 -20.54 -0.34
N GLU A 54 -16.50 -19.39 0.33
CA GLU A 54 -17.43 -18.30 -0.03
C GLU A 54 -16.82 -17.28 -1.00
N TYR A 55 -15.56 -17.45 -1.39
CA TYR A 55 -14.86 -16.59 -2.33
C TYR A 55 -14.94 -17.17 -3.74
N ASP A 56 -15.22 -16.29 -4.71
CA ASP A 56 -15.15 -16.60 -6.13
C ASP A 56 -13.96 -15.84 -6.75
N GLU A 57 -13.27 -16.47 -7.70
CA GLU A 57 -12.14 -15.87 -8.41
C GLU A 57 -12.63 -14.95 -9.53
N PHE A 58 -11.98 -13.81 -9.68
CA PHE A 58 -12.25 -12.86 -10.75
C PHE A 58 -10.99 -12.60 -11.57
N GLU A 59 -11.15 -12.60 -12.90
CA GLU A 59 -10.06 -12.22 -13.80
C GLU A 59 -9.69 -10.75 -13.59
N VAL A 60 -8.41 -10.48 -13.39
CA VAL A 60 -7.89 -9.13 -13.12
C VAL A 60 -6.70 -8.78 -13.99
N ILE A 61 -6.58 -7.49 -14.26
CA ILE A 61 -5.39 -6.90 -14.88
C ILE A 61 -4.63 -6.15 -13.80
N THR A 62 -3.37 -6.53 -13.58
CA THR A 62 -2.48 -5.81 -12.66
C THR A 62 -1.78 -4.66 -13.38
N GLN A 63 -1.74 -3.51 -12.74
CA GLN A 63 -0.96 -2.35 -13.14
C GLN A 63 0.27 -2.22 -12.25
N ASP A 64 1.36 -1.72 -12.83
CA ASP A 64 2.59 -1.46 -12.10
C ASP A 64 2.50 -0.16 -11.33
N VAL A 65 2.93 -0.20 -10.07
CA VAL A 65 3.10 0.97 -9.21
C VAL A 65 4.56 0.99 -8.75
N PHE A 66 5.17 2.17 -8.80
CA PHE A 66 6.61 2.36 -8.61
C PHE A 66 7.46 1.41 -9.49
N ASN A 67 7.21 1.43 -10.81
CA ASN A 67 7.89 0.56 -11.79
C ASN A 67 7.81 -0.94 -11.46
N GLY A 68 6.67 -1.35 -10.88
CA GLY A 68 6.36 -2.75 -10.60
C GLY A 68 6.82 -3.23 -9.23
N TYR A 69 7.33 -2.35 -8.38
CA TYR A 69 7.64 -2.65 -6.98
C TYR A 69 6.37 -3.06 -6.21
N LEU A 70 5.28 -2.35 -6.48
CA LEU A 70 3.93 -2.69 -6.07
C LEU A 70 3.09 -3.01 -7.30
N LYS A 71 2.01 -3.76 -7.10
CA LYS A 71 0.97 -3.94 -8.11
C LYS A 71 -0.32 -3.30 -7.62
N LYS A 72 -1.14 -2.86 -8.58
CA LYS A 72 -2.48 -2.34 -8.34
C LYS A 72 -3.48 -3.08 -9.21
N ILE A 73 -4.62 -3.44 -8.62
CA ILE A 73 -5.80 -3.94 -9.31
C ILE A 73 -6.90 -2.89 -9.16
N GLU A 74 -7.58 -2.57 -10.26
CA GLU A 74 -8.77 -1.72 -10.23
C GLU A 74 -10.00 -2.56 -10.53
N THR A 75 -10.94 -2.59 -9.59
CA THR A 75 -12.13 -3.45 -9.65
C THR A 75 -13.40 -2.69 -9.24
N ARG A 76 -14.54 -3.18 -9.72
CA ARG A 76 -15.87 -2.72 -9.29
C ARG A 76 -16.43 -3.77 -8.34
N VAL A 77 -16.20 -3.55 -7.06
CA VAL A 77 -16.66 -4.39 -5.97
C VAL A 77 -17.67 -3.62 -5.12
N ASP A 78 -18.69 -4.32 -4.62
CA ASP A 78 -19.73 -3.74 -3.79
C ASP A 78 -19.24 -3.43 -2.37
N GLU A 79 -19.86 -2.43 -1.76
CA GLU A 79 -19.61 -2.06 -0.36
C GLU A 79 -19.80 -3.26 0.57
N GLY A 80 -18.86 -3.43 1.50
CA GLY A 80 -18.91 -4.50 2.49
C GLY A 80 -18.55 -5.89 1.94
N THR A 81 -18.22 -6.06 0.67
CA THR A 81 -17.60 -7.31 0.21
C THR A 81 -16.21 -7.46 0.84
N TRP A 82 -15.78 -8.69 1.12
CA TRP A 82 -14.39 -8.97 1.47
C TRP A 82 -13.62 -9.36 0.23
N VAL A 83 -12.40 -8.84 0.10
CA VAL A 83 -11.52 -9.15 -1.02
C VAL A 83 -10.21 -9.72 -0.53
N ILE A 84 -9.63 -10.59 -1.36
CA ILE A 84 -8.35 -11.23 -1.12
C ILE A 84 -7.54 -11.22 -2.42
N VAL A 85 -6.22 -11.01 -2.27
CA VAL A 85 -5.25 -11.21 -3.35
C VAL A 85 -4.29 -12.34 -2.96
N THR A 86 -3.93 -13.15 -3.95
CA THR A 86 -2.90 -14.18 -3.80
C THR A 86 -1.79 -14.01 -4.82
N PHE A 87 -0.62 -14.59 -4.52
CA PHE A 87 0.42 -14.87 -5.51
C PHE A 87 1.11 -16.19 -5.22
N GLU A 88 1.81 -16.73 -6.21
CA GLU A 88 2.62 -17.94 -6.07
C GLU A 88 4.11 -17.60 -6.02
N ASP A 89 4.81 -18.19 -5.05
CA ASP A 89 6.26 -18.08 -4.88
C ASP A 89 6.79 -19.35 -4.21
N GLU A 90 7.99 -19.80 -4.59
CA GLU A 90 8.62 -21.03 -4.08
C GLU A 90 7.71 -22.30 -4.08
N GLY A 91 6.76 -22.38 -5.02
CA GLY A 91 5.81 -23.49 -5.12
C GLY A 91 4.68 -23.46 -4.06
N LYS A 92 4.49 -22.33 -3.38
CA LYS A 92 3.42 -22.07 -2.41
C LYS A 92 2.49 -20.98 -2.91
N MET A 93 1.24 -21.03 -2.48
CA MET A 93 0.26 -19.95 -2.68
C MET A 93 0.21 -19.09 -1.41
N HIS A 94 0.51 -17.81 -1.56
CA HIS A 94 0.47 -16.84 -0.48
C HIS A 94 -0.78 -15.99 -0.58
N LEU A 95 -1.46 -15.76 0.55
CA LEU A 95 -2.73 -15.05 0.64
C LEU A 95 -2.63 -13.89 1.64
N CYS A 96 -3.28 -12.75 1.33
CA CYS A 96 -3.37 -11.61 2.23
C CYS A 96 -4.45 -11.81 3.30
N ASN A 97 -4.41 -10.99 4.35
CA ASN A 97 -5.57 -10.83 5.23
C ASN A 97 -6.78 -10.34 4.41
N PRO A 98 -8.01 -10.84 4.66
CA PRO A 98 -9.21 -10.32 4.01
C PRO A 98 -9.37 -8.80 4.23
N ILE A 99 -9.66 -8.08 3.16
CA ILE A 99 -9.81 -6.63 3.15
C ILE A 99 -11.29 -6.29 3.00
N ARG A 100 -11.86 -5.52 3.94
CA ARG A 100 -13.28 -5.10 3.85
C ARG A 100 -13.39 -3.87 2.96
N ILE A 101 -14.24 -3.93 1.93
CA ILE A 101 -14.51 -2.76 1.09
C ILE A 101 -15.39 -1.76 1.83
N LYS A 102 -14.94 -0.50 1.87
CA LYS A 102 -15.64 0.62 2.52
C LYS A 102 -15.75 1.87 1.65
N LYS A 103 -15.76 1.70 0.32
CA LYS A 103 -15.66 2.80 -0.63
C LYS A 103 -16.78 3.84 -0.50
N ASP A 104 -17.97 3.42 -0.05
CA ASP A 104 -19.15 4.27 0.04
C ASP A 104 -19.34 4.84 1.44
N SER A 105 -19.20 4.01 2.49
CA SER A 105 -19.37 4.47 3.87
C SER A 105 -18.16 5.21 4.42
N LYS A 106 -16.96 4.92 3.87
CA LYS A 106 -15.68 5.42 4.36
C LYS A 106 -14.67 5.65 3.22
N PRO A 107 -14.96 6.56 2.28
CA PRO A 107 -14.10 6.77 1.13
C PRO A 107 -12.70 7.23 1.52
N THR A 108 -11.67 6.74 0.82
CA THR A 108 -10.29 7.19 1.03
C THR A 108 -10.15 8.69 0.82
N ILE A 109 -9.65 9.40 1.82
CA ILE A 109 -9.39 10.84 1.73
C ILE A 109 -8.08 11.06 1.00
N ASN A 110 -8.15 11.70 -0.17
CA ASN A 110 -7.00 12.03 -0.99
C ASN A 110 -6.57 13.48 -0.71
N LEU A 111 -5.34 13.69 -0.23
CA LEU A 111 -4.77 15.01 -0.01
C LEU A 111 -3.53 15.23 -0.87
N GLN A 112 -3.24 16.49 -1.16
CA GLN A 112 -2.00 16.93 -1.81
C GLN A 112 -1.28 17.88 -0.88
N ASP A 113 0.06 17.87 -0.91
CA ASP A 113 0.93 18.84 -0.23
C ASP A 113 0.63 19.01 1.28
N SER A 114 0.16 17.93 1.92
CA SER A 114 -0.27 17.92 3.33
C SER A 114 0.74 17.26 4.27
N ILE A 115 1.99 17.14 3.83
CA ILE A 115 3.11 16.63 4.62
C ILE A 115 4.03 17.80 4.95
N THR A 116 4.49 17.87 6.19
CA THR A 116 5.54 18.80 6.58
C THR A 116 6.90 18.16 6.35
N VAL A 117 7.74 18.78 5.52
CA VAL A 117 9.13 18.35 5.29
C VAL A 117 10.07 19.26 6.06
N THR A 118 10.94 18.66 6.85
CA THR A 118 12.02 19.36 7.55
C THR A 118 13.36 18.71 7.21
N ASN A 119 14.45 19.37 7.57
CA ASN A 119 15.82 18.95 7.23
C ASN A 119 16.06 18.84 5.70
N ILE A 120 15.47 19.74 4.90
CA ILE A 120 15.65 19.76 3.44
C ILE A 120 17.07 20.09 2.97
N ALA A 121 17.90 20.66 3.85
CA ALA A 121 19.33 20.87 3.65
C ALA A 121 20.18 19.64 4.01
N SER A 122 19.53 18.50 4.28
CA SER A 122 20.16 17.21 4.50
C SER A 122 19.70 16.25 3.41
N THR A 123 20.56 15.31 3.03
CA THR A 123 20.23 14.16 2.17
C THR A 123 19.26 13.16 2.83
N MET A 124 18.82 13.43 4.06
CA MET A 124 17.92 12.61 4.89
C MET A 124 16.80 13.48 5.51
N PRO A 125 15.83 13.93 4.69
CA PRO A 125 14.71 14.74 5.17
C PRO A 125 13.82 13.98 6.16
N THR A 126 13.07 14.74 6.96
CA THR A 126 12.06 14.22 7.89
C THR A 126 10.68 14.68 7.44
N PHE A 127 9.76 13.72 7.36
CA PHE A 127 8.38 13.89 6.95
C PHE A 127 7.47 13.71 8.17
N SER A 128 6.53 14.62 8.37
CA SER A 128 5.49 14.47 9.39
C SER A 128 4.14 14.87 8.85
N TRP A 129 3.09 14.20 9.33
CA TRP A 129 1.72 14.40 8.85
C TRP A 129 0.71 14.45 9.99
N GLU A 130 -0.44 15.02 9.71
CA GLU A 130 -1.55 15.02 10.66
C GLU A 130 -2.39 13.76 10.53
N GLN A 131 -3.18 13.50 11.58
CA GLN A 131 -4.20 12.48 11.50
C GLN A 131 -5.24 12.91 10.45
N GLY A 132 -5.59 11.97 9.55
CA GLY A 132 -6.66 12.19 8.57
C GLY A 132 -8.03 12.35 9.23
N VAL A 133 -9.08 12.37 8.42
CA VAL A 133 -10.47 12.51 8.91
C VAL A 133 -10.91 11.31 9.76
N TYR A 134 -10.34 10.14 9.50
CA TYR A 134 -10.67 8.90 10.20
C TYR A 134 -9.64 8.56 11.27
N ASP A 135 -10.14 8.16 12.44
CA ASP A 135 -9.35 7.97 13.66
C ASP A 135 -8.91 6.52 13.93
N ASP A 136 -9.39 5.57 13.14
CA ASP A 136 -9.04 4.14 13.19
C ASP A 136 -7.88 3.75 12.25
N THR A 137 -7.09 4.72 11.82
CA THR A 137 -5.81 4.44 11.13
C THR A 137 -4.82 3.90 12.15
N VAL A 138 -4.27 2.71 11.90
CA VAL A 138 -3.36 2.03 12.85
C VAL A 138 -1.93 1.96 12.37
N ILE A 139 -1.71 2.06 11.06
CA ILE A 139 -0.38 2.00 10.47
C ILE A 139 -0.32 2.91 9.25
N TYR A 140 0.85 3.47 9.00
CA TYR A 140 1.15 4.27 7.84
C TYR A 140 2.12 3.49 6.96
N PHE A 141 1.91 3.56 5.64
CA PHE A 141 2.83 3.09 4.63
C PHE A 141 3.42 4.30 3.93
N GLU A 142 4.73 4.48 4.04
CA GLU A 142 5.46 5.60 3.45
C GLU A 142 6.33 5.13 2.30
N VAL A 143 6.34 5.90 1.21
CA VAL A 143 7.24 5.68 0.08
C VAL A 143 7.94 6.98 -0.30
N VAL A 144 9.26 6.92 -0.42
CA VAL A 144 10.06 7.92 -1.12
C VAL A 144 10.42 7.37 -2.49
N SER A 145 10.10 8.09 -3.56
CA SER A 145 10.44 7.73 -4.94
C SER A 145 11.13 8.88 -5.68
N ASP A 146 11.89 8.54 -6.73
CA ASP A 146 12.48 9.53 -7.62
C ASP A 146 11.48 10.04 -8.69
N ALA A 147 11.93 10.98 -9.52
CA ALA A 147 11.16 11.55 -10.63
C ALA A 147 10.80 10.54 -11.74
N GLN A 148 11.38 9.34 -11.74
CA GLN A 148 11.05 8.25 -12.66
C GLN A 148 10.13 7.21 -11.99
N ASN A 149 9.59 7.50 -10.81
CA ASN A 149 8.78 6.61 -9.99
C ASN A 149 9.52 5.35 -9.52
N ASN A 150 10.85 5.35 -9.44
CA ASN A 150 11.56 4.27 -8.76
C ASN A 150 11.39 4.45 -7.25
N LEU A 151 10.91 3.41 -6.57
CA LEU A 151 10.87 3.39 -5.11
C LEU A 151 12.30 3.34 -4.57
N LEU A 152 12.66 4.34 -3.77
CA LEU A 152 13.96 4.43 -3.08
C LEU A 152 13.87 3.87 -1.66
N SER A 153 12.77 4.16 -0.96
CA SER A 153 12.47 3.66 0.39
C SER A 153 10.98 3.39 0.52
N GLY A 154 10.62 2.23 1.08
CA GLY A 154 9.25 1.84 1.39
C GLY A 154 9.19 1.25 2.80
N THR A 155 8.46 1.89 3.70
CA THR A 155 8.41 1.53 5.13
C THR A 155 6.99 1.60 5.68
N TYR A 156 6.80 1.01 6.85
CA TYR A 156 5.63 1.21 7.66
C TYR A 156 6.02 1.72 9.05
N THR A 157 5.27 2.70 9.56
CA THR A 157 5.34 3.15 10.96
C THR A 157 3.96 3.30 11.58
N GLU A 158 3.89 3.20 12.91
CA GLU A 158 2.71 3.55 13.70
C GLU A 158 2.73 5.03 14.12
N GLU A 159 3.89 5.67 14.03
CA GLU A 159 4.05 7.09 14.32
C GLU A 159 3.71 7.97 13.11
N ARG A 160 3.38 9.23 13.35
CA ARG A 160 3.06 10.21 12.29
C ARG A 160 4.28 10.97 11.77
N THR A 161 5.44 10.32 11.83
CA THR A 161 6.73 10.88 11.41
C THR A 161 7.63 9.80 10.85
N PHE A 162 8.40 10.14 9.84
CA PHE A 162 9.40 9.26 9.24
C PHE A 162 10.59 10.09 8.78
N GLN A 163 11.80 9.62 9.07
CA GLN A 163 13.02 10.22 8.53
C GLN A 163 13.64 9.26 7.53
N TYR A 164 13.94 9.76 6.32
CA TYR A 164 14.58 8.96 5.28
C TYR A 164 15.88 8.32 5.81
N TYR A 165 16.05 7.01 5.56
CA TYR A 165 17.08 6.11 6.09
C TYR A 165 16.99 5.70 7.57
N ASN A 166 16.17 6.35 8.37
CA ASN A 166 16.09 6.06 9.79
C ASN A 166 15.00 5.03 10.07
N THR A 167 15.39 3.84 10.54
CA THR A 167 14.45 2.76 10.84
C THR A 167 14.07 2.64 12.31
N ASN A 168 14.40 3.63 13.16
CA ASN A 168 14.17 3.54 14.60
C ASN A 168 12.69 3.40 14.97
N ASN A 169 11.79 4.06 14.22
CA ASN A 169 10.35 3.96 14.41
C ASN A 169 9.65 3.14 13.31
N VAL A 170 10.41 2.43 12.48
CA VAL A 170 9.87 1.59 11.41
C VAL A 170 9.52 0.22 11.97
N VAL A 171 8.26 -0.19 11.81
CA VAL A 171 7.77 -1.51 12.24
C VAL A 171 7.90 -2.58 11.15
N LEU A 172 7.91 -2.16 9.87
CA LEU A 172 8.15 -3.03 8.74
C LEU A 172 8.88 -2.27 7.63
N ASN A 173 9.97 -2.85 7.10
CA ASN A 173 10.72 -2.28 5.98
C ASN A 173 10.58 -3.19 4.76
N VAL A 174 10.01 -2.68 3.68
CA VAL A 174 9.84 -3.40 2.41
C VAL A 174 10.87 -2.97 1.36
N THR A 175 11.81 -2.10 1.72
CA THR A 175 12.93 -1.70 0.87
C THR A 175 13.89 -2.88 0.67
N ARG A 176 14.19 -3.22 -0.58
CA ARG A 176 15.02 -4.39 -0.95
C ARG A 176 16.53 -4.14 -0.79
N GLU A 177 16.96 -2.91 -1.00
CA GLU A 177 18.36 -2.50 -0.95
C GLU A 177 18.51 -1.34 0.04
N THR A 178 19.74 -1.01 0.42
CA THR A 178 19.97 0.22 1.18
C THR A 178 19.55 1.41 0.31
N PRO A 179 18.57 2.23 0.75
CA PRO A 179 18.15 3.40 -0.04
C PRO A 179 19.37 4.30 -0.36
N PRO A 180 19.46 4.98 -1.52
CA PRO A 180 20.57 5.87 -1.88
C PRO A 180 20.41 7.28 -1.32
N GLN A 181 21.52 8.04 -1.16
CA GLN A 181 21.43 9.39 -0.60
C GLN A 181 20.63 10.24 -1.58
N LEU A 182 19.77 11.10 -1.06
CA LEU A 182 19.05 12.03 -1.93
C LEU A 182 20.00 13.16 -2.34
N ASP A 183 19.92 13.54 -3.60
CA ASP A 183 20.70 14.63 -4.19
C ASP A 183 19.92 15.94 -4.13
N TYR A 184 20.64 17.05 -4.01
CA TYR A 184 20.05 18.39 -4.06
C TYR A 184 19.53 18.74 -5.44
N ASN A 185 18.52 19.60 -5.50
CA ASN A 185 17.92 20.11 -6.74
C ASN A 185 17.31 19.02 -7.65
N LEU A 186 17.09 17.82 -7.15
CA LEU A 186 16.33 16.77 -7.83
C LEU A 186 14.91 16.67 -7.28
N ASN A 187 13.98 16.29 -8.17
CA ASN A 187 12.59 16.07 -7.81
C ASN A 187 12.41 14.65 -7.25
N TYR A 188 11.76 14.58 -6.10
CA TYR A 188 11.32 13.36 -5.46
C TYR A 188 9.83 13.44 -5.18
N ASN A 189 9.23 12.30 -4.86
CA ASN A 189 7.86 12.21 -4.39
C ASN A 189 7.80 11.45 -3.08
N PHE A 190 6.95 11.93 -2.17
CA PHE A 190 6.57 11.21 -0.96
C PHE A 190 5.12 10.76 -1.10
N THR A 191 4.88 9.46 -0.97
CA THR A 191 3.53 8.86 -0.94
C THR A 191 3.27 8.31 0.45
N LEU A 192 2.09 8.60 0.99
CA LEU A 192 1.63 8.11 2.29
C LEU A 192 0.28 7.41 2.12
N MET A 193 0.13 6.21 2.67
CA MET A 193 -1.17 5.56 2.88
C MET A 193 -1.40 5.35 4.38
N GLY A 194 -2.46 5.92 4.94
CA GLY A 194 -2.93 5.58 6.28
C GLY A 194 -3.90 4.40 6.22
N VAL A 195 -3.56 3.29 6.86
CA VAL A 195 -4.26 2.01 6.75
C VAL A 195 -4.89 1.61 8.10
N SER A 196 -6.15 1.15 8.06
CA SER A 196 -6.87 0.61 9.22
C SER A 196 -6.54 -0.88 9.46
N GLU A 197 -6.97 -1.43 10.60
CA GLU A 197 -6.75 -2.84 10.94
C GLU A 197 -7.29 -3.85 9.92
N ASP A 198 -8.33 -3.47 9.18
CA ASP A 198 -8.91 -4.29 8.12
C ASP A 198 -8.37 -3.97 6.72
N ASN A 199 -7.17 -3.39 6.68
CA ASN A 199 -6.40 -3.10 5.47
C ASN A 199 -7.09 -2.12 4.50
N TRP A 200 -8.03 -1.31 5.00
CA TRP A 200 -8.63 -0.23 4.24
C TRP A 200 -7.77 1.03 4.35
N VAL A 201 -7.55 1.71 3.22
CA VAL A 201 -6.78 2.96 3.17
C VAL A 201 -7.73 4.12 3.47
N ASN A 202 -7.57 4.70 4.66
CA ASN A 202 -8.33 5.87 5.12
C ASN A 202 -7.82 7.17 4.49
N LEU A 203 -6.50 7.27 4.30
CA LEU A 203 -5.81 8.48 3.90
C LEU A 203 -4.80 8.13 2.81
N PHE A 204 -4.77 8.92 1.74
CA PHE A 204 -3.78 8.81 0.68
C PHE A 204 -3.22 10.21 0.41
N ILE A 205 -1.91 10.39 0.54
CA ILE A 205 -1.23 11.67 0.28
C ILE A 205 -0.11 11.44 -0.73
N GLU A 206 -0.02 12.34 -1.70
CA GLU A 206 1.14 12.47 -2.57
C GLU A 206 1.68 13.90 -2.44
N MET A 207 2.99 14.03 -2.29
CA MET A 207 3.65 15.31 -2.22
C MET A 207 5.01 15.27 -2.93
N PRO A 208 5.18 16.05 -4.01
CA PRO A 208 6.49 16.27 -4.58
C PRO A 208 7.35 17.12 -3.64
N PHE A 209 8.65 16.83 -3.57
CA PHE A 209 9.59 17.64 -2.80
C PHE A 209 10.96 17.70 -3.50
N VAL A 210 11.75 18.71 -3.12
CA VAL A 210 13.12 18.94 -3.57
C VAL A 210 13.96 19.25 -2.35
N LEU A 211 15.19 18.76 -2.32
CA LEU A 211 16.19 19.16 -1.33
C LEU A 211 16.92 20.42 -1.79
N ASP A 212 17.22 21.31 -0.85
CA ASP A 212 17.83 22.61 -1.13
C ASP A 212 19.11 22.80 -0.30
N GLU A 213 20.18 23.26 -0.94
CA GLU A 213 21.40 23.68 -0.27
C GLU A 213 21.14 25.11 0.23
N ASN A 214 20.78 25.27 1.52
CA ASN A 214 20.57 26.58 2.16
C ASN A 214 21.55 27.68 1.71
#